data_AF-A0A922HQE4-F1
#
_entry.id   AF-A0A922HQE4-F1
#
_cell.length_a   1.000
_cell.length_b   1.000
_cell.length_c   1.000
_cell.angle_alpha   90.00
_cell.angle_beta   90.00
_cell.angle_gamma   90.00
#
_symmetry.space_group_name_H-M   'P 1'
#
loop_
_entity.id
_entity.type
_entity.pdbx_description
1 polymer ?
#
loop_
_entity_poly.entity_id
_entity_poly.type
_entity_poly.pdbx_seq_one_letter_code
_entity_poly.pdbx_strand_id
1 'polypeptide(L)' 'MAKGGKSKFVMVLLESLISGHKVVAIRPRIKEEIQMLRYDPYVERHVVYKEIKKIKGAAR' A
#
# COMPACT_ATOMS: atom_id res chain seq x y z
N MET A 1 24.85 -10.47 -18.72
CA MET A 1 24.29 -9.77 -17.54
C MET A 1 22.77 -9.73 -17.65
N ALA A 2 22.07 -10.64 -16.97
CA ALA A 2 20.61 -10.60 -16.91
C ALA A 2 20.20 -9.35 -16.11
N LYS A 3 19.69 -8.33 -16.79
CA LYS A 3 19.02 -7.18 -16.15
C LYS A 3 17.89 -7.76 -15.29
N GLY A 4 18.07 -7.76 -13.98
CA GLY A 4 17.05 -8.24 -13.04
C GLY A 4 15.70 -7.64 -13.37
N GLY A 5 14.74 -8.49 -13.73
CA GLY A 5 13.40 -8.07 -14.09
C GLY A 5 12.72 -7.34 -12.94
N LYS A 6 11.94 -6.30 -13.24
CA LYS A 6 11.17 -5.58 -12.22
C LYS A 6 10.14 -6.54 -11.59
N SER A 7 10.06 -6.59 -10.26
CA SER A 7 9.08 -7.44 -9.56
C SER A 7 7.65 -7.17 -10.01
N LYS A 8 6.84 -8.23 -10.14
CA LYS A 8 5.40 -8.16 -10.49
C LYS A 8 4.57 -7.41 -9.45
N PHE A 9 5.07 -7.33 -8.22
CA PHE A 9 4.43 -6.68 -7.09
C PHE A 9 5.24 -5.50 -6.59
N VAL A 10 4.54 -4.53 -6.01
CA VAL A 10 5.12 -3.35 -5.38
C VAL A 10 4.52 -3.16 -3.99
N MET A 11 5.34 -2.72 -3.05
CA MET A 11 4.87 -2.29 -1.73
C MET A 11 4.39 -0.85 -1.81
N VAL A 12 3.27 -0.57 -1.17
CA VAL A 12 2.63 0.73 -1.12
C VAL A 12 2.22 1.03 0.31
N LEU A 13 2.22 2.32 0.64
CA LEU A 13 1.71 2.82 1.90
C LEU A 13 0.28 3.28 1.67
N LEU A 14 -0.64 2.70 2.43
CA LEU A 14 -2.03 3.12 2.48
C LEU A 14 -2.25 3.95 3.74
N GLU A 15 -3.15 4.91 3.67
CA GLU A 15 -3.55 5.74 4.80
C GLU A 15 -5.07 5.73 4.93
N SER A 16 -5.53 5.64 6.18
CA SER A 16 -6.92 5.82 6.55
C SER A 16 -7.42 7.21 6.17
N LEU A 17 -8.54 7.28 5.47
CA LEU A 17 -9.17 8.57 5.14
C LEU A 17 -9.72 9.31 6.37
N ILE A 18 -9.82 8.65 7.53
CA ILE A 18 -10.42 9.23 8.74
C ILE A 18 -9.34 9.61 9.77
N SER A 19 -8.49 8.66 10.16
CA SER A 19 -7.53 8.86 11.26
C SER A 19 -6.12 9.22 10.81
N GLY A 20 -5.79 9.08 9.52
CA GLY A 20 -4.42 9.16 9.04
C GLY A 20 -3.54 7.95 9.42
N HIS A 21 -4.11 6.88 9.97
CA HIS A 21 -3.39 5.64 10.26
C HIS A 21 -2.80 5.04 8.98
N LYS A 22 -1.52 4.65 9.04
CA LYS A 22 -0.76 4.18 7.88
C LYS A 22 -0.47 2.69 7.96
N VAL A 23 -0.68 2.00 6.85
CA VAL A 23 -0.41 0.56 6.74
C VAL A 23 0.31 0.25 5.44
N VAL A 24 1.20 -0.74 5.46
CA VAL A 24 1.86 -1.24 4.25
C VAL A 24 0.97 -2.30 3.60
N ALA A 25 0.84 -2.23 2.28
CA ALA A 25 0.16 -3.23 1.46
C ALA A 25 1.03 -3.58 0.24
N ILE A 26 0.74 -4.73 -0.36
CA ILE A 26 1.36 -5.17 -1.61
C ILE A 26 0.29 -5.13 -2.69
N ARG A 27 0.61 -4.51 -3.84
CA ARG A 27 -0.27 -4.51 -5.01
C ARG A 27 0.46 -4.97 -6.27
N PRO A 28 -0.27 -5.44 -7.30
CA PRO A 28 0.29 -5.64 -8.62
C PRO A 28 0.87 -4.33 -9.18
N ARG A 29 2.04 -4.42 -9.80
CA ARG A 29 2.77 -3.27 -10.36
C ARG A 29 2.00 -2.54 -11.47
N ILE A 30 1.19 -3.28 -12.22
CA ILE A 30 0.46 -2.79 -13.40
C ILE A 30 -0.88 -2.14 -13.00
N LYS A 31 -1.37 -2.39 -11.78
CA LYS A 31 -2.60 -1.74 -11.30
C LYS A 31 -2.34 -0.27 -10.92
N GLU A 32 -3.40 0.53 -11.02
CA GLU A 32 -3.45 1.91 -10.54
C GLU A 32 -3.49 1.97 -9.00
N GLU A 33 -3.60 3.18 -8.44
CA GLU A 33 -3.76 3.41 -7.00
C GLU A 33 -4.93 2.58 -6.44
N ILE A 34 -4.70 1.91 -5.30
CA ILE A 34 -5.72 1.06 -4.68
C ILE A 34 -6.41 1.77 -3.52
N GLN A 35 -7.68 1.43 -3.32
CA GLN A 35 -8.45 1.72 -2.12
C GLN A 35 -8.93 0.40 -1.53
N MET A 36 -8.87 0.25 -0.20
CA MET A 36 -9.38 -0.94 0.48
C MET A 36 -10.16 -0.57 1.73
N LEU A 37 -11.18 -1.35 2.06
CA LEU A 37 -11.82 -1.29 3.36
C LEU A 37 -10.93 -2.02 4.37
N ARG A 38 -10.52 -1.35 5.45
CA ARG A 38 -9.71 -1.96 6.50
C ARG A 38 -10.15 -1.42 7.86
N TYR A 39 -10.01 -2.26 8.88
CA TYR A 39 -10.24 -1.81 10.26
C TYR A 39 -9.22 -0.76 10.67
N ASP A 40 -9.72 0.34 11.20
CA ASP A 40 -8.94 1.42 11.78
C ASP A 40 -8.95 1.33 13.30
N PRO A 41 -7.80 1.17 13.96
CA PRO A 41 -7.75 1.02 15.41
C PRO A 41 -8.04 2.31 16.18
N TYR A 42 -7.96 3.49 15.56
CA TYR A 42 -8.25 4.77 16.23
C TYR A 42 -9.73 5.13 16.18
N VAL A 43 -10.45 4.66 15.16
CA VAL A 43 -11.90 4.90 14.99
C VAL A 43 -12.72 3.65 15.34
N GLU A 44 -12.03 2.54 15.59
CA GLU A 44 -12.57 1.22 15.92
C GLU A 44 -13.62 0.72 14.91
N ARG A 45 -13.45 1.09 13.64
CA ARG A 45 -14.41 0.81 12.55
C ARG A 45 -13.68 0.49 11.25
N HIS A 46 -14.39 -0.17 10.35
CA HIS A 46 -13.91 -0.37 8.99
C HIS A 46 -14.05 0.92 8.20
N VAL A 47 -12.93 1.44 7.71
CA VAL A 47 -12.86 2.67 6.93
C VAL A 47 -12.08 2.41 5.65
N VAL A 48 -12.20 3.34 4.70
CA VAL A 48 -11.45 3.28 3.46
C VAL A 48 -10.03 3.76 3.71
N TYR A 49 -9.07 2.95 3.25
CA TYR A 49 -7.65 3.27 3.18
C TYR A 49 -7.28 3.51 1.72
N LYS A 50 -6.59 4.62 1.44
CA LYS A 50 -6.14 5.00 0.10
C LYS A 50 -4.62 4.93 -0.02
N GLU A 51 -4.13 4.50 -1.18
CA GLU A 51 -2.70 4.59 -1.51
C GLU A 51 -2.20 6.04 -1.51
N ILE A 52 -1.12 6.29 -0.76
CA ILE A 52 -0.46 7.61 -0.72
C ILE A 52 0.85 7.57 -1.50
N LYS A 53 1.65 6.52 -1.31
CA LYS A 53 2.94 6.42 -1.97
C LYS A 53 3.38 4.99 -2.15
N LYS A 54 4.10 4.77 -3.24
CA LYS A 54 4.89 3.57 -3.44
C LYS A 54 6.14 3.60 -2.56
N ILE A 55 6.40 2.50 -1.87
CA ILE A 55 7.61 2.32 -1.07
C ILE A 55 8.72 1.85 -2.01
N LYS A 56 9.80 2.65 -2.14
CA LYS A 56 11.00 2.32 -2.91
C LYS A 56 12.07 1.76 -1.95
N GLY A 57 12.53 0.53 -2.18
CA GLY A 57 13.61 -0.12 -1.40
C GLY A 57 13.10 -1.37 -0.68
N ALA A 58 13.39 -2.56 -1.20
CA ALA A 58 14.63 -3.33 -1.02
C ALA A 58 14.53 -4.19 0.24
N ALA A 59 14.12 -5.46 0.05
CA ALA A 59 14.57 -6.53 0.92
C ALA A 59 16.11 -6.43 0.97
N ARG A 60 16.63 -6.21 2.18
CA ARG A 60 18.05 -6.42 2.45
C ARG A 60 18.30 -7.92 2.52
#